data_AF-A0A4Q3S6J1-F1
#
_entry.id   AF-A0A4Q3S6J1-F1
#
_cell.length_a   1.000
_cell.length_b   1.000
_cell.length_c   1.000
_cell.angle_alpha   90.00
_cell.angle_beta   90.00
_cell.angle_gamma   90.00
#
_symmetry.space_group_name_H-M   'P 1'
#
loop_
_entity.id
_entity.type
_entity.pdbx_description
1 polymer ?
#
loop_
_entity_poly.entity_id
_entity_poly.type
_entity_poly.pdbx_seq_one_letter_code
_entity_poly.pdbx_strand_id
1 'polypeptide(L)' 'MPMTLTLILMASLAGLTLFSGWRGSLPPNLVKGPRMIPWRPLMVCFAAGTAMMGAHLAGLLGFAFSR' A
#
# COMPACT_ATOMS: atom_id res chain seq x y z
N MET A 1 -2.39 4.33 -18.44
CA MET A 1 -2.99 3.02 -18.07
C MET A 1 -4.50 3.12 -18.25
N PRO A 2 -5.22 2.07 -18.70
CA PRO A 2 -6.68 2.10 -18.70
C PRO A 2 -7.19 2.25 -17.25
N MET A 3 -8.32 2.96 -17.07
CA MET A 3 -8.86 3.28 -15.75
C MET A 3 -9.07 2.03 -14.89
N THR A 4 -9.58 0.96 -15.48
CA THR A 4 -9.78 -0.34 -14.82
C THR A 4 -8.48 -0.88 -14.22
N LEU A 5 -7.35 -0.77 -14.93
CA LEU A 5 -6.06 -1.26 -14.46
C LEU A 5 -5.55 -0.43 -13.27
N THR A 6 -5.71 0.90 -13.32
CA THR A 6 -5.36 1.79 -12.20
C THR A 6 -6.12 1.41 -10.94
N LEU A 7 -7.43 1.14 -11.05
CA LEU A 7 -8.26 0.75 -9.91
C LEU A 7 -7.87 -0.62 -9.33
N ILE A 8 -7.61 -1.61 -10.18
CA ILE A 8 -7.15 -2.94 -9.73
C ILE A 8 -5.81 -2.85 -9.00
N LEU A 9 -4.85 -2.10 -9.55
CA LEU A 9 -3.55 -1.87 -8.92
C LEU A 9 -3.69 -1.12 -7.60
N MET A 10 -4.48 -0.05 -7.57
CA MET A 10 -4.72 0.72 -6.35
C MET A 10 -5.38 -0.15 -5.26
N ALA A 11 -6.41 -0.93 -5.61
CA ALA A 11 -7.10 -1.79 -4.66
C ALA A 11 -6.19 -2.90 -4.11
N SER A 12 -5.38 -3.52 -4.96
CA SER A 12 -4.42 -4.55 -4.53
C SER A 12 -3.33 -3.98 -3.61
N LEU A 13 -2.77 -2.81 -3.95
CA LEU A 13 -1.79 -2.12 -3.10
C LEU A 13 -2.40 -1.68 -1.77
N ALA A 14 -3.62 -1.16 -1.77
CA ALA A 14 -4.34 -0.81 -0.54
C ALA A 14 -4.58 -2.06 0.33
N GLY A 15 -5.01 -3.16 -0.27
CA GLY A 15 -5.18 -4.44 0.42
C GLY A 15 -3.88 -4.97 1.03
N LEU A 16 -2.77 -4.91 0.30
CA LEU A 16 -1.45 -5.29 0.80
C LEU A 16 -0.95 -4.37 1.92
N THR A 17 -1.25 -3.07 1.83
CA THR A 17 -0.97 -2.09 2.89
C THR A 17 -1.70 -2.46 4.18
N LEU A 18 -3.01 -2.72 4.09
CA LEU A 18 -3.81 -3.12 5.24
C LEU A 18 -3.33 -4.45 5.83
N PHE A 19 -3.07 -5.44 4.97
CA PHE A 19 -2.60 -6.75 5.40
C PHE A 19 -1.24 -6.69 6.10
N SER A 20 -0.28 -5.98 5.51
CA SER A 20 1.06 -5.80 6.10
C SER A 20 1.02 -4.95 7.37
N GLY A 21 0.15 -3.93 7.42
CA GLY A 21 -0.09 -3.13 8.62
C GLY A 21 -0.68 -3.96 9.76
N TRP A 22 -1.70 -4.79 9.48
CA TRP A 22 -2.27 -5.74 10.43
C TRP A 22 -1.21 -6.73 10.92
N ARG A 23 -0.51 -7.41 10.02
CA ARG A 23 0.56 -8.36 10.39
C ARG A 23 1.69 -7.70 11.18
N GLY A 24 2.02 -6.45 10.86
CA GLY A 24 3.02 -5.65 11.55
C GLY A 24 2.60 -5.19 12.96
N SER A 25 1.30 -5.01 13.21
CA SER A 25 0.78 -4.56 14.51
C SER A 25 0.57 -5.68 15.52
N LEU A 26 0.48 -6.94 15.08
CA LEU A 26 0.41 -8.09 15.99
C LEU A 26 1.59 -8.06 16.98
N PRO A 27 1.39 -8.45 18.26
CA PRO A 27 2.48 -8.51 19.23
C PRO A 27 3.58 -9.48 18.81
N PRO A 28 4.85 -9.21 19.15
CA PRO A 28 5.94 -10.16 18.93
C PRO A 28 5.70 -11.46 19.71
N ASN A 29 5.83 -12.61 19.04
CA ASN A 29 5.78 -13.88 19.74
C ASN A 29 7.20 -14.26 20.17
N LEU A 30 7.49 -14.13 21.47
CA LEU A 30 8.82 -14.40 22.05
C LEU A 30 9.23 -15.87 21.93
N VAL A 31 8.25 -16.80 21.83
CA VAL A 31 8.50 -18.25 21.73
C VAL A 31 8.89 -18.66 20.32
N LYS A 32 8.42 -17.95 19.28
CA LYS A 32 8.69 -18.25 17.87
C LYS A 32 9.95 -17.58 17.31
N GLY A 33 10.66 -16.80 18.12
CA GLY A 33 11.86 -16.08 17.71
C GLY A 33 11.61 -14.82 16.89
N PRO A 34 12.69 -14.19 16.36
CA PRO A 34 12.63 -12.91 15.66
C PRO A 34 11.75 -12.95 14.41
N ARG A 35 11.04 -11.86 14.13
CA ARG A 35 10.26 -11.72 12.89
C ARG A 35 11.20 -11.52 11.70
N MET A 36 11.26 -12.51 10.81
CA MET A 36 12.09 -12.46 9.61
C MET A 36 11.51 -11.54 8.52
N ILE A 37 10.18 -11.41 8.43
CA ILE A 37 9.53 -10.58 7.42
C ILE A 37 9.40 -9.13 7.94
N PRO A 38 9.94 -8.14 7.22
CA PRO A 38 9.86 -6.73 7.60
C PRO A 38 8.49 -6.13 7.25
N TRP A 39 7.45 -6.49 8.01
CA TRP A 39 6.07 -6.05 7.77
C TRP A 39 5.88 -4.53 7.74
N ARG A 40 6.63 -3.79 8.58
CA ARG A 40 6.55 -2.33 8.67
C ARG A 40 7.08 -1.64 7.40
N PRO A 41 8.31 -1.91 6.92
CA PRO A 41 8.77 -1.42 5.63
C PRO A 41 7.83 -1.80 4.47
N LEU A 42 7.34 -3.04 4.45
CA LEU A 42 6.39 -3.48 3.41
C LEU A 42 5.11 -2.65 3.42
N MET A 43 4.55 -2.37 4.59
CA MET A 43 3.38 -1.49 4.73
C MET A 43 3.64 -0.11 4.14
N VAL A 44 4.79 0.49 4.44
CA VAL A 44 5.16 1.83 3.92
C VAL A 44 5.33 1.79 2.41
N CYS A 45 5.97 0.76 1.85
CA CYS A 45 6.13 0.60 0.41
C CYS A 45 4.79 0.50 -0.32
N PHE A 46 3.87 -0.34 0.18
CA PHE A 46 2.54 -0.50 -0.43
C PHE A 46 1.68 0.75 -0.23
N ALA A 47 1.80 1.44 0.91
CA ALA A 47 1.11 2.70 1.16
C ALA A 47 1.57 3.78 0.17
N ALA A 48 2.88 3.91 -0.05
CA ALA A 48 3.43 4.84 -1.03
C ALA A 48 2.95 4.53 -2.45
N GLY A 49 2.93 3.24 -2.84
CA GLY A 49 2.36 2.82 -4.13
C GLY A 49 0.87 3.14 -4.26
N THR A 50 0.10 2.94 -3.19
CA THR A 50 -1.33 3.29 -3.15
C THR A 50 -1.54 4.79 -3.33
N ALA A 51 -0.76 5.62 -2.63
CA ALA A 51 -0.82 7.08 -2.75
C ALA A 51 -0.44 7.54 -4.17
N MET A 52 0.58 6.93 -4.77
CA MET A 52 0.99 7.21 -6.15
C MET A 52 -0.11 6.85 -7.16
N MET A 53 -0.78 5.70 -7.01
CA MET A 53 -1.94 5.35 -7.84
C MET A 53 -3.12 6.28 -7.61
N GLY A 54 -3.32 6.75 -6.37
CA GLY A 54 -4.32 7.77 -6.06
C GLY A 54 -4.06 9.09 -6.79
N ALA A 55 -2.80 9.55 -6.83
CA ALA A 55 -2.41 10.72 -7.60
C ALA A 55 -2.62 10.49 -9.11
N HIS A 56 -2.30 9.31 -9.62
CA HIS A 56 -2.57 8.95 -11.02
C HIS A 56 -4.06 8.96 -11.35
N LEU A 57 -4.89 8.38 -10.47
CA LEU A 57 -6.35 8.39 -10.61
C LEU A 57 -6.90 9.81 -10.57
N ALA A 58 -6.41 10.66 -9.67
CA ALA A 58 -6.80 12.06 -9.62
C ALA A 58 -6.47 12.80 -10.93
N GLY A 59 -5.30 12.54 -11.53
CA GLY A 59 -4.96 13.05 -12.86
C GLY A 59 -5.92 12.57 -13.95
N LEU A 60 -6.32 11.29 -13.92
CA LEU A 60 -7.33 10.73 -14.84
C LEU A 60 -8.72 11.35 -14.66
N LEU A 61 -9.05 11.77 -13.44
CA LEU A 61 -10.30 12.47 -13.11
C LEU A 61 -10.27 13.97 -13.44
N GLY A 62 -9.14 14.49 -13.93
CA GLY A 62 -8.98 15.89 -14.33
C GLY A 62 -8.52 16.84 -13.21
N PHE A 63 -8.09 16.32 -12.06
CA PHE A 63 -7.47 17.15 -11.04
C PHE A 63 -6.09 17.63 -11.48
N ALA A 64 -5.85 18.93 -11.41
CA ALA A 64 -4.56 19.53 -11.71
C ALA A 64 -3.67 19.51 -10.47
N PHE A 65 -2.53 18.81 -10.57
CA PHE A 65 -1.46 18.93 -9.60
C PHE A 65 -0.62 20.16 -9.98
N SER A 66 -0.83 21.28 -9.29
CA SER A 66 0.01 22.47 -9.44
C SER A 66 1.43 22.13 -8.98
N ARG A 67 2.43 22.58 -9.76
CA ARG A 67 3.86 22.41 -9.44
C ARG A 67 4.29 23.29 -8.27
#